data_AF-T0ZS84-F1
#
_entry.id   AF-T0ZS84-F1
#
_cell.length_a   1.000
_cell.length_b   1.000
_cell.length_c   1.000
_cell.angle_alpha   90.00
_cell.angle_beta   90.00
_cell.angle_gamma   90.00
#
_symmetry.space_group_name_H-M   'P 1'
#
loop_
_entity.id
_entity.type
_entity.pdbx_description
1 polymer ?
#
loop_
_entity_poly.entity_id
_entity_poly.type
_entity_poly.pdbx_seq_one_letter_code
_entity_poly.pdbx_strand_id
1 'polypeptide(L)' 'ANVDPCGEHGEFHTLCHEGPLFAQALPIRRGTTLLREQRFQYTDFELADHPAG' A
#
# COMPACT_ATOMS: atom_id res chain seq x y z
N ALA A 1 -6.31 21.45 -9.01
CA ALA A 1 -6.42 20.06 -8.54
C ALA A 1 -7.08 19.27 -9.65
N ASN A 2 -6.35 18.36 -10.31
CA ASN A 2 -6.83 17.59 -11.46
C ASN A 2 -6.38 16.13 -11.34
N VAL A 3 -6.49 15.57 -10.13
CA VAL A 3 -6.14 14.18 -9.83
C VAL A 3 -7.36 13.33 -10.15
N ASP A 4 -7.20 12.32 -10.99
CA ASP A 4 -8.23 11.32 -11.21
C ASP A 4 -8.48 10.54 -9.91
N PRO A 5 -9.70 10.54 -9.35
CA PRO A 5 -10.01 9.79 -8.13
C PRO A 5 -9.84 8.28 -8.28
N CYS A 6 -9.86 7.75 -9.52
CA CYS A 6 -9.61 6.34 -9.80
C CYS A 6 -8.12 6.01 -9.99
N GLY A 7 -7.28 7.03 -10.22
CA GLY A 7 -5.84 6.88 -10.41
C GLY A 7 -5.46 6.18 -11.73
N GLU A 8 -6.29 6.24 -12.77
CA GLU A 8 -6.09 5.48 -14.01
C GLU A 8 -4.83 5.92 -14.79
N HIS A 9 -4.30 7.11 -14.51
CA HIS A 9 -3.10 7.65 -15.14
C HIS A 9 -1.85 7.53 -14.26
N GLY A 10 -1.91 6.74 -13.18
CA GLY A 10 -0.78 6.50 -12.29
C GLY A 10 -0.53 7.61 -11.27
N GLU A 11 -1.56 8.38 -10.93
CA GLU A 11 -1.49 9.39 -9.86
C GLU A 11 -1.14 8.77 -8.51
N PHE A 12 -1.60 7.54 -8.27
CA PHE A 12 -1.28 6.75 -7.09
C PHE A 12 -1.44 5.25 -7.36
N HIS A 13 -0.89 4.45 -6.46
CA HIS A 13 -1.06 3.00 -6.43
C HIS A 13 -1.60 2.60 -5.05
N THR A 14 -2.51 1.64 -5.02
CA THR A 14 -3.08 1.10 -3.78
C THR A 14 -2.69 -0.36 -3.59
N LEU A 15 -2.73 -0.83 -2.34
CA LEU A 15 -2.51 -2.21 -1.96
C LEU A 15 -3.73 -2.68 -1.16
N CYS A 16 -4.47 -3.66 -1.65
CA CYS A 16 -5.51 -4.34 -0.89
C CYS A 16 -4.89 -5.46 -0.05
N HIS A 17 -4.92 -5.34 1.27
CA HIS A 17 -4.39 -6.36 2.18
C HIS A 17 -5.48 -7.21 2.85
N GLU A 18 -6.75 -6.88 2.65
CA GLU A 18 -7.91 -7.60 3.18
C GLU A 18 -9.12 -7.45 2.25
N GLY A 19 -10.11 -8.32 2.41
CA GLY A 19 -11.37 -8.23 1.70
C GLY A 19 -12.20 -9.51 1.78
N PRO A 20 -13.45 -9.49 1.30
CA PRO A 20 -14.38 -10.63 1.41
C PRO A 20 -13.89 -11.93 0.77
N LEU A 21 -12.95 -11.85 -0.18
CA LEU A 21 -12.40 -13.01 -0.88
C LEU A 21 -11.08 -13.52 -0.28
N PHE A 22 -10.52 -12.83 0.72
CA PHE A 22 -9.32 -13.27 1.41
C PHE A 22 -9.70 -14.26 2.51
N ALA A 23 -9.00 -15.40 2.60
CA ALA A 23 -9.23 -16.36 3.69
C ALA A 23 -8.93 -15.74 5.08
N GLN A 24 -7.94 -14.84 5.12
CA GLN A 24 -7.60 -13.97 6.23
C GLN A 24 -6.87 -12.74 5.68
N ALA A 25 -6.87 -11.63 6.42
CA ALA A 25 -6.09 -10.46 6.07
C ALA A 25 -4.59 -10.79 5.98
N LEU A 26 -3.87 -10.15 5.06
CA LEU A 26 -2.42 -10.21 5.00
C LEU A 26 -1.86 -9.43 6.21
N PRO A 27 -1.08 -10.08 7.11
CA PRO A 27 -0.44 -9.38 8.20
C PRO A 27 0.70 -8.56 7.61
N ILE A 28 0.46 -7.28 7.34
CA ILE A 28 1.46 -6.35 6.84
C ILE A 28 1.68 -5.22 7.84
N ARG A 29 2.92 -4.74 7.91
CA ARG A 29 3.26 -3.48 8.59
C ARG A 29 3.71 -2.46 7.56
N ARG A 30 3.29 -1.21 7.78
CA ARG A 30 3.80 -0.08 7.00
C ARG A 30 5.29 0.12 7.34
N GLY A 31 6.12 0.09 6.31
CA GLY A 31 7.54 0.39 6.38
C GLY A 31 7.80 1.88 6.16
N THR A 32 8.90 2.17 5.47
CA THR A 32 9.36 3.55 5.26
C THR A 32 8.49 4.28 4.24
N THR A 33 8.22 5.56 4.50
CA THR A 33 7.67 6.48 3.50
C THR A 33 8.75 7.46 3.07
N LEU A 34 8.96 7.61 1.77
CA LEU A 34 10.01 8.47 1.23
C LEU A 34 9.60 9.17 -0.07
N LEU A 35 10.07 10.40 -0.25
CA LEU A 35 9.85 11.20 -1.45
C LEU A 35 11.02 11.00 -2.43
N ARG A 36 10.76 10.40 -3.59
CA ARG A 36 11.73 10.26 -4.69
C ARG A 36 11.58 11.40 -5.67
N GLU A 37 12.72 11.90 -6.15
CA GLU A 37 12.79 12.90 -7.24
C GLU A 37 11.99 14.18 -6.98
N GLN A 38 11.69 14.49 -5.71
CA GLN A 38 10.79 15.59 -5.30
C GLN A 38 9.41 15.54 -5.98
N ARG A 39 8.98 14.34 -6.39
CA ARG A 39 7.81 14.16 -7.24
C ARG A 39 6.89 13.03 -6.79
N PHE A 40 7.46 11.90 -6.36
CA PHE A 40 6.68 10.70 -6.07
C PHE A 40 6.91 10.22 -4.64
N GLN A 41 5.82 10.05 -3.89
CA GLN A 41 5.88 9.53 -2.53
C GLN A 41 5.62 8.03 -2.54
N TYR A 42 6.59 7.26 -2.03
CA TYR A 42 6.51 5.81 -1.91
C TYR A 42 6.32 5.44 -0.46
N THR A 43 5.58 4.36 -0.22
CA THR A 43 5.45 3.74 1.11
C THR A 43 5.66 2.25 0.96
N ASP A 44 6.66 1.72 1.67
CA ASP A 44 6.91 0.29 1.70
C ASP A 44 5.90 -0.41 2.62
N PHE A 45 5.57 -1.65 2.29
CA PHE A 45 4.81 -2.56 3.16
C PHE A 45 5.57 -3.88 3.27
N GLU A 46 5.75 -4.35 4.50
CA GLU A 46 6.48 -5.57 4.80
C GLU A 46 5.52 -6.56 5.47
N LEU A 47 5.76 -7.86 5.31
CA LEU A 47 5.01 -8.85 6.10
C LEU A 47 5.33 -8.63 7.59
N ALA A 48 4.28 -8.49 8.39
CA ALA A 48 4.40 -8.55 9.83
C ALA A 48 4.71 -10.01 10.21
N ASP A 49 5.57 -10.19 11.21
CA ASP A 49 5.84 -11.51 11.76
C ASP A 49 4.50 -12.15 12.16
N HIS A 50 4.28 -13.39 11.72
CA HIS A 50 3.15 -14.17 12.19
C HIS A 50 3.32 -14.31 13.70
N PRO A 51 2.36 -13.91 14.56
CA PRO A 51 2.42 -14.34 15.94
C PRO A 51 2.48 -15.87 15.89
N ALA A 52 3.56 -16.45 16.44
CA ALA A 52 3.62 -17.89 16.60
C ALA A 52 2.30 -18.32 17.27
N GLY A 53 1.60 -19.26 16.64
CA GLY A 53 0.28 -19.71 17.08
C GLY A 53 0.22 -20.14 18.54
#